data_AF-A0A1F5S626-F1
#
_entry.id   AF-A0A1F5S626-F1
#
_cell.length_a   1.000
_cell.length_b   1.000
_cell.length_c   1.000
_cell.angle_alpha   90.00
_cell.angle_beta   90.00
_cell.angle_gamma   90.00
#
_symmetry.space_group_name_H-M   'P 1'
#
loop_
_entity.id
_entity.type
_entity.pdbx_description
1 polymer ?
#
loop_
_entity_poly.entity_id
_entity_poly.type
_entity_poly.pdbx_seq_one_letter_code
_entity_poly.pdbx_strand_id
1 'polypeptide(L)'
;MKSLLSIHYLIWLILSGLFFAAGEFFSKKFALNPRAIMVVYILLMYILGTLAWLPAILQKNQLSIVGAIWSVLSLLATVLIGLLIFGERLTVIGIIGIITAVIAVTLLSLN
;
A
#
# COMPACT_ATOMS: atom_id res chain seq x y z
N MET A 1 -1.32 23.14 6.94
CA MET A 1 0.00 22.50 6.72
C MET A 1 0.75 22.18 8.01
N LYS A 2 0.97 23.11 8.95
CA LYS A 2 1.72 22.83 10.20
C LYS A 2 1.20 21.60 10.98
N SER A 3 -0.11 21.41 11.08
CA SER A 3 -0.72 20.24 11.76
C SER A 3 -0.57 18.91 10.98
N LEU A 4 -0.38 18.94 9.66
CA LEU A 4 -0.13 17.72 8.88
C LEU A 4 1.33 17.25 9.03
N LEU A 5 2.24 18.21 9.25
CA LEU A 5 3.68 17.96 9.43
C LEU A 5 4.05 17.57 10.87
N SER A 6 3.14 17.71 11.83
CA SER A 6 3.38 17.30 13.23
C SER A 6 3.23 15.79 13.45
N ILE A 7 2.47 15.11 12.58
CA ILE A 7 2.30 13.65 12.62
C ILE A 7 3.47 13.02 11.86
N HIS A 8 4.16 12.07 12.47
CA HIS A 8 5.34 11.41 11.87
C HIS A 8 5.02 10.75 10.51
N TYR A 9 5.89 10.92 9.51
CA TYR A 9 5.68 10.45 8.13
C TYR A 9 5.32 8.96 8.01
N LEU A 10 5.82 8.11 8.92
CA LEU A 10 5.47 6.68 8.95
C LEU A 10 3.98 6.44 9.22
N ILE A 11 3.34 7.28 10.05
CA ILE A 11 1.90 7.15 10.34
C ILE A 11 1.10 7.47 9.08
N TRP A 12 1.50 8.51 8.35
CA TRP A 12 0.91 8.86 7.05
C TRP A 12 1.10 7.74 6.01
N LEU A 13 2.27 7.10 5.99
CA LEU A 13 2.52 5.93 5.13
C LEU A 13 1.64 4.74 5.48
N ILE A 14 1.50 4.42 6.78
CA ILE A 14 0.63 3.33 7.23
C ILE A 14 -0.82 3.64 6.85
N LEU A 15 -1.29 4.86 7.09
CA LEU A 15 -2.64 5.28 6.73
C LEU A 15 -2.89 5.18 5.21
N SER A 16 -1.92 5.63 4.41
CA SER A 16 -1.96 5.47 2.95
C SER A 16 -2.02 3.99 2.55
N GLY A 17 -1.20 3.15 3.17
CA GLY A 17 -1.20 1.71 2.94
C GLY A 17 -2.52 1.03 3.31
N LEU A 18 -3.19 1.46 4.39
CA LEU A 18 -4.50 0.93 4.79
C LEU A 18 -5.59 1.28 3.76
N PHE A 19 -5.61 2.52 3.26
CA PHE A 19 -6.53 2.90 2.20
C PHE A 19 -6.24 2.16 0.89
N PHE A 20 -4.96 2.02 0.53
CA PHE A 20 -4.56 1.20 -0.60
C PHE A 20 -5.06 -0.25 -0.45
N ALA A 21 -4.83 -0.87 0.71
CA ALA A 21 -5.29 -2.21 1.03
C ALA A 21 -6.82 -2.35 0.90
N ALA A 22 -7.58 -1.36 1.40
CA ALA A 22 -9.03 -1.34 1.23
C ALA A 22 -9.42 -1.25 -0.26
N GLY A 23 -8.71 -0.43 -1.05
CA GLY A 23 -8.86 -0.35 -2.50
C GLY A 23 -8.66 -1.70 -3.18
N GLU A 24 -7.55 -2.39 -2.87
CA GLU A 24 -7.24 -3.73 -3.39
C GLU A 24 -8.31 -4.77 -3.04
N PHE A 25 -8.81 -4.73 -1.81
CA PHE A 25 -9.92 -5.59 -1.38
C PHE A 25 -11.19 -5.37 -2.22
N PHE A 26 -11.56 -4.11 -2.46
CA PHE A 26 -12.71 -3.79 -3.32
C PHE A 26 -12.46 -4.13 -4.79
N SER A 27 -11.23 -3.93 -5.29
CA SER A 27 -10.80 -4.33 -6.63
C SER A 27 -10.97 -5.84 -6.83
N LYS A 28 -10.54 -6.65 -5.85
CA LYS A 28 -10.75 -8.09 -5.91
C LYS A 28 -12.22 -8.48 -5.82
N LYS A 29 -13.01 -7.86 -4.94
CA LYS A 29 -14.47 -8.07 -4.89
C LYS A 29 -15.16 -7.72 -6.20
N PHE A 30 -14.74 -6.65 -6.86
CA PHE A 30 -15.25 -6.25 -8.16
C PHE A 30 -14.94 -7.30 -9.22
N ALA A 31 -13.71 -7.84 -9.25
CA ALA A 31 -13.36 -8.90 -10.18
C ALA A 31 -14.21 -10.18 -10.00
N LEU A 32 -14.62 -10.49 -8.77
CA LEU A 32 -15.48 -11.65 -8.48
C LEU A 32 -16.96 -11.39 -8.78
N ASN A 33 -17.45 -10.17 -8.58
CA ASN A 33 -18.84 -9.78 -8.79
C ASN A 33 -18.91 -8.31 -9.23
N PRO A 34 -18.82 -8.03 -10.54
CA PRO A 34 -18.73 -6.66 -11.04
C PRO A 34 -19.99 -5.84 -10.73
N ARG A 35 -19.82 -4.75 -9.97
CA ARG A 35 -20.88 -3.77 -9.69
C ARG A 35 -20.31 -2.36 -9.79
N ALA A 36 -21.03 -1.44 -10.43
CA ALA A 36 -20.60 -0.06 -10.62
C ALA A 36 -20.28 0.65 -9.29
N ILE A 37 -21.02 0.37 -8.22
CA ILE A 37 -20.77 0.94 -6.89
C ILE A 37 -19.38 0.55 -6.33
N MET A 38 -18.84 -0.63 -6.69
CA MET A 38 -17.51 -1.02 -6.23
C MET A 38 -16.42 -0.16 -6.89
N VAL A 39 -16.63 0.28 -8.13
CA VAL A 39 -15.72 1.22 -8.80
C VAL A 39 -15.63 2.53 -8.01
N VAL A 40 -16.76 3.02 -7.50
CA VAL A 40 -16.79 4.22 -6.65
C VAL A 40 -15.97 3.99 -5.37
N TYR A 41 -16.13 2.85 -4.70
CA TYR A 41 -15.34 2.54 -3.51
C TYR A 41 -13.84 2.42 -3.81
N ILE A 42 -13.46 1.77 -4.91
CA ILE A 42 -12.06 1.65 -5.34
C ILE A 42 -11.44 3.03 -5.55
N LEU A 43 -12.13 3.89 -6.32
CA LEU A 43 -11.66 5.25 -6.58
C LEU A 43 -11.52 6.06 -5.30
N LEU A 44 -12.53 6.02 -4.41
CA LEU A 44 -12.48 6.73 -3.13
C LEU A 44 -11.30 6.26 -2.27
N MET A 45 -11.09 4.96 -2.15
CA MET A 45 -9.99 4.41 -1.35
C MET A 45 -8.63 4.80 -1.92
N TYR A 46 -8.42 4.70 -3.24
CA TYR A 46 -7.14 5.11 -3.83
C TYR A 46 -6.90 6.62 -3.73
N ILE A 47 -7.93 7.46 -3.92
CA ILE A 47 -7.80 8.91 -3.73
C ILE A 47 -7.37 9.22 -2.29
N LEU A 48 -8.04 8.63 -1.29
CA LEU A 48 -7.68 8.82 0.12
C LEU A 48 -6.25 8.31 0.41
N GLY A 49 -5.86 7.17 -0.16
CA GLY A 49 -4.51 6.63 -0.05
C GLY A 49 -3.45 7.57 -0.61
N THR A 50 -3.68 8.14 -1.80
CA THR A 50 -2.78 9.14 -2.41
C THR A 50 -2.73 10.42 -1.57
N LEU A 51 -3.87 10.91 -1.08
CA LEU A 51 -3.91 12.11 -0.23
C LEU A 51 -3.14 11.91 1.09
N ALA A 52 -3.22 10.73 1.70
CA ALA A 52 -2.45 10.39 2.90
C ALA A 52 -0.95 10.22 2.63
N TRP A 53 -0.55 9.86 1.41
CA TRP A 53 0.86 9.75 1.01
C TRP A 53 1.56 11.11 0.86
N LEU A 54 0.84 12.14 0.40
CA LEU A 54 1.43 13.46 0.14
C LEU A 54 2.14 14.07 1.38
N PRO A 55 1.54 14.09 2.60
CA PRO A 55 2.24 14.54 3.80
C PRO A 55 3.52 13.75 4.10
N ALA A 56 3.54 12.43 3.82
CA ALA A 56 4.72 11.61 4.09
C ALA A 56 5.90 12.00 3.19
N ILE A 57 5.65 12.22 1.90
CA ILE A 57 6.67 12.71 0.97
C ILE A 57 7.13 14.11 1.35
N LEU A 58 6.20 15.01 1.67
CA LEU A 58 6.55 16.38 2.02
C LEU A 58 7.47 16.47 3.26
N GLN A 59 7.33 15.55 4.22
CA GLN A 59 8.16 15.51 5.41
C GLN A 59 9.57 14.96 5.16
N LYS A 60 9.68 13.90 4.35
CA LYS A 60 10.97 13.22 4.10
C LYS A 60 11.74 13.78 2.91
N ASN A 61 11.04 14.41 1.95
CA ASN A 61 11.59 14.97 0.73
C ASN A 61 12.52 14.02 -0.06
N GLN A 62 12.26 12.72 0.02
CA GLN A 62 13.03 11.66 -0.62
C GLN A 62 12.07 10.65 -1.25
N LEU A 63 11.73 10.87 -2.52
CA LEU A 63 10.76 10.04 -3.23
C LEU A 63 11.19 8.57 -3.27
N SER A 64 12.48 8.29 -3.51
CA SER A 64 12.99 6.92 -3.63
C SER A 64 12.84 6.12 -2.34
N ILE A 65 13.14 6.71 -1.18
CA ILE A 65 13.06 6.00 0.11
C ILE A 65 11.60 5.82 0.54
N VAL A 66 10.83 6.90 0.54
CA VAL A 66 9.41 6.87 0.94
C VAL A 66 8.60 5.99 -0.01
N GLY A 67 8.87 6.08 -1.31
CA GLY A 67 8.22 5.26 -2.33
C GLY A 67 8.58 3.78 -2.22
N ALA A 68 9.85 3.45 -1.91
CA ALA A 68 10.26 2.07 -1.67
C ALA A 68 9.51 1.47 -0.47
N ILE A 69 9.51 2.17 0.68
CA ILE A 69 8.78 1.73 1.88
C ILE A 69 7.29 1.53 1.56
N TRP A 70 6.67 2.50 0.89
CA TRP A 70 5.26 2.43 0.49
C TRP A 70 4.98 1.24 -0.45
N SER A 71 5.89 0.96 -1.38
CA SER A 71 5.74 -0.14 -2.34
C SER A 71 5.76 -1.50 -1.65
N VAL A 72 6.64 -1.70 -0.66
CA VAL A 72 6.62 -2.94 0.13
C VAL A 72 5.40 -3.05 1.03
N LEU A 73 4.96 -1.96 1.67
CA LEU A 73 3.71 -1.98 2.43
C LEU A 73 2.52 -2.38 1.53
N SER A 74 2.46 -1.81 0.33
CA SER A 74 1.41 -2.08 -0.66
C SER A 74 1.46 -3.53 -1.15
N LEU A 75 2.65 -4.03 -1.49
CA LEU A 75 2.87 -5.42 -1.87
C LEU A 75 2.40 -6.38 -0.76
N LEU A 76 2.86 -6.15 0.48
CA LEU A 76 2.47 -6.97 1.62
C LEU A 76 0.96 -6.93 1.83
N ALA A 77 0.34 -5.75 1.76
CA ALA A 77 -1.11 -5.62 1.89
C ALA A 77 -1.86 -6.42 0.81
N THR A 78 -1.52 -6.26 -0.46
CA THR A 78 -2.16 -7.01 -1.56
C THR A 78 -2.00 -8.51 -1.38
N VAL A 79 -0.80 -8.98 -1.07
CA VAL A 79 -0.51 -10.40 -0.85
C VAL A 79 -1.31 -10.93 0.34
N LEU A 80 -1.29 -10.23 1.49
CA LEU A 80 -1.99 -10.66 2.68
C LEU A 80 -3.51 -10.69 2.45
N ILE A 81 -4.06 -9.73 1.71
CA ILE A 81 -5.48 -9.75 1.32
C ILE A 81 -5.78 -10.98 0.47
N GLY A 82 -4.98 -11.23 -0.58
CA GLY A 82 -5.15 -12.40 -1.45
C GLY A 82 -5.13 -13.72 -0.65
N LEU A 83 -4.12 -13.90 0.19
CA LEU A 83 -3.93 -15.10 1.00
C LEU A 83 -4.99 -15.27 2.10
N LEU A 84 -5.15 -14.27 2.96
CA LEU A 84 -5.90 -14.39 4.21
C LEU A 84 -7.39 -14.18 4.03
N ILE A 85 -7.79 -13.32 3.09
CA ILE A 85 -9.20 -12.96 2.88
C ILE A 85 -9.80 -13.76 1.72
N PHE A 86 -9.07 -13.89 0.62
CA PHE A 86 -9.56 -14.58 -0.57
C PHE A 86 -9.07 -16.03 -0.71
N GLY A 87 -8.24 -16.51 0.22
CA GLY A 87 -7.78 -17.90 0.26
C GLY A 87 -6.87 -18.30 -0.90
N GLU A 88 -6.22 -17.32 -1.53
CA GLU A 88 -5.25 -17.59 -2.61
C GLU A 88 -4.04 -18.34 -2.06
N ARG A 89 -3.34 -19.07 -2.93
CA ARG A 89 -2.12 -19.79 -2.57
C ARG A 89 -0.93 -19.19 -3.29
N LEU A 90 0.13 -18.90 -2.55
CA LEU A 90 1.41 -18.54 -3.14
C LEU A 90 2.21 -19.80 -3.47
N THR A 91 2.86 -19.76 -4.62
CA THR A 91 3.91 -20.73 -4.96
C THR A 91 5.19 -20.40 -4.20
N VAL A 92 6.11 -21.37 -4.11
CA VAL A 92 7.44 -21.17 -3.50
C VAL A 92 8.19 -20.01 -4.17
N ILE A 93 8.07 -19.87 -5.50
CA ILE A 93 8.67 -18.75 -6.25
C ILE A 93 8.06 -17.42 -5.82
N GLY A 94 6.73 -17.35 -5.62
CA GLY A 94 6.06 -16.16 -5.13
C GLY A 94 6.54 -15.73 -3.74
N ILE A 95 6.75 -16.68 -2.83
CA ILE A 95 7.30 -16.43 -1.49
C ILE A 95 8.71 -15.85 -1.59
N ILE A 96 9.59 -16.45 -2.41
CA ILE A 96 10.95 -15.94 -2.66
C ILE A 96 10.91 -14.52 -3.21
N GLY A 97 9.99 -14.23 -4.14
CA GLY A 97 9.79 -12.89 -4.69
C GLY A 97 9.44 -11.84 -3.62
N ILE A 98 8.53 -12.16 -2.69
CA ILE A 98 8.15 -11.27 -1.59
C ILE A 98 9.34 -11.02 -0.67
N ILE A 99 10.08 -12.07 -0.27
CA ILE A 99 11.27 -11.93 0.59
C ILE A 99 12.29 -11.00 -0.07
N THR A 100 12.53 -11.18 -1.37
CA THR A 100 13.49 -10.38 -2.13
C THR A 100 13.05 -8.91 -2.21
N ALA A 101 11.75 -8.65 -2.39
CA ALA A 101 11.20 -7.29 -2.38
C ALA A 101 11.40 -6.58 -1.02
N VAL A 102 11.18 -7.30 0.08
CA VAL A 102 11.41 -6.77 1.45
C VAL A 102 12.89 -6.42 1.66
N ILE A 103 13.81 -7.28 1.21
CA ILE A 103 15.26 -7.02 1.28
C ILE A 103 15.62 -5.77 0.48
N ALA A 104 15.14 -5.65 -0.76
CA ALA A 104 15.44 -4.51 -1.63
C ALA A 104 15.02 -3.17 -0.99
N VAL A 105 13.84 -3.12 -0.38
CA VAL A 105 13.36 -1.90 0.30
C VAL A 105 14.14 -1.60 1.56
N THR A 106 14.51 -2.63 2.33
CA THR A 106 15.36 -2.45 3.51
C THR A 106 16.68 -1.79 3.11
N LEU A 107 17.32 -2.27 2.04
CA LEU A 107 18.55 -1.67 1.52
C LEU A 107 18.37 -0.22 1.06
N LEU A 108 17.28 0.09 0.35
CA LEU A 108 16.97 1.47 -0.07
C LEU A 108 16.68 2.41 1.11
N SER A 109 16.19 1.88 2.22
CA SER A 109 15.88 2.67 3.42
C SER A 109 17.08 2.99 4.32
N LEU A 110 18.24 2.39 4.05
CA LEU A 110 19.49 2.64 4.78
C LEU A 110 20.33 3.80 4.20
N ASN A 111 19.88 4.40 3.09
CA ASN A 111 20.45 5.62 2.51
C ASN A 111 19.87 6.89 3.17
#